data_AF-A0A370JWU8-F1
#
_entry.id   AF-A0A370JWU8-F1
#
_cell.length_a   1.000
_cell.length_b   1.000
_cell.length_c   1.000
_cell.angle_alpha   90.00
_cell.angle_beta   90.00
_cell.angle_gamma   90.00
#
_symmetry.space_group_name_H-M   'P 1'
#
loop_
_entity.id
_entity.type
_entity.pdbx_description
1 polymer ?
#
loop_
_entity_poly.entity_id
_entity_poly.type
_entity_poly.pdbx_seq_one_letter_code
_entity_poly.pdbx_strand_id
1 'polypeptide(L)'
;MQAPPEVLRLLQNLLEHAYAPYSGYPVAAVVRSSRGNLYGGVNVENAAYPLSRCAEQAAVLQMVSAGEREIAEVWVLSRGEAPATPCGGCRQVLSEFAPPWAPVHCLSTGGGELHTTLGQLLPHAFSRNHLR
;
A
#
# COMPACT_ATOMS: atom_id res chain seq x y z
N MET A 1 -5.53 -15.02 -4.57
CA MET A 1 -6.66 -14.60 -5.43
C MET A 1 -6.12 -13.43 -6.24
N GLN A 2 -6.30 -13.47 -7.56
CA GLN A 2 -5.78 -12.42 -8.45
C GLN A 2 -6.51 -11.10 -8.19
N ALA A 3 -5.80 -9.97 -8.37
CA ALA A 3 -6.40 -8.65 -8.22
C ALA A 3 -7.56 -8.47 -9.20
N PRO A 4 -8.68 -7.86 -8.79
CA PRO A 4 -9.78 -7.55 -9.71
C PRO A 4 -9.29 -6.71 -10.90
N PRO A 5 -9.78 -6.93 -12.13
CA PRO A 5 -9.29 -6.21 -13.31
C PRO A 5 -9.35 -4.69 -13.20
N GLU A 6 -10.36 -4.14 -12.51
CA GLU A 6 -10.46 -2.70 -12.24
C GLU A 6 -9.36 -2.19 -11.31
N VAL A 7 -8.96 -2.98 -10.31
CA VAL A 7 -7.87 -2.63 -9.38
C VAL A 7 -6.53 -2.69 -10.10
N LEU A 8 -6.31 -3.72 -10.92
CA LEU A 8 -5.06 -3.86 -11.69
C LEU A 8 -4.86 -2.69 -12.66
N ARG A 9 -5.92 -2.31 -13.40
CA ARG A 9 -5.87 -1.13 -14.29
C ARG A 9 -5.60 0.16 -13.51
N LEU A 10 -6.23 0.33 -12.34
CA LEU A 10 -6.00 1.49 -11.49
C LEU A 10 -4.54 1.56 -11.02
N LEU A 11 -3.97 0.45 -10.53
CA LEU A 11 -2.57 0.37 -10.11
C LEU A 11 -1.61 0.73 -11.25
N GLN A 12 -1.83 0.18 -12.44
CA GLN A 12 -0.99 0.44 -13.62
C GLN A 12 -1.03 1.92 -14.00
N ASN A 13 -2.22 2.54 -14.03
CA ASN A 13 -2.35 3.97 -14.32
C ASN A 13 -1.69 4.84 -13.25
N LEU A 14 -1.85 4.49 -11.98
CA LEU A 14 -1.21 5.21 -10.87
C LEU A 14 0.31 5.12 -10.94
N LEU A 15 0.87 3.96 -11.30
CA LEU A 15 2.31 3.73 -11.32
C LEU A 15 3.06 4.77 -12.20
N GLU A 16 2.45 5.19 -13.31
CA GLU A 16 2.99 6.21 -14.21
C GLU A 16 3.05 7.62 -13.60
N HIS A 17 2.34 7.85 -12.49
CA HIS A 17 2.33 9.12 -11.76
C HIS A 17 3.29 9.15 -10.57
N ALA A 18 4.00 8.06 -10.27
CA ALA A 18 4.99 8.02 -9.21
C ALA A 18 6.11 9.05 -9.45
N TYR A 19 6.37 9.87 -8.43
CA TYR A 19 7.48 10.83 -8.46
C TYR A 19 8.67 10.20 -7.74
N ALA A 20 9.50 9.47 -8.49
CA ALA A 20 10.65 8.75 -7.94
C ALA A 20 11.96 9.03 -8.70
N PRO A 21 12.36 10.31 -8.89
CA PRO A 21 13.54 10.64 -9.67
C PRO A 21 14.87 10.27 -9.00
N TYR A 22 14.88 10.03 -7.68
CA TYR A 22 16.09 9.73 -6.92
C TYR A 22 16.38 8.24 -6.90
N SER A 23 15.37 7.40 -6.61
CA SER A 23 15.54 5.94 -6.63
C SER A 23 15.35 5.32 -8.02
N GLY A 24 14.60 5.96 -8.90
CA GLY A 24 14.14 5.34 -10.15
C GLY A 24 13.17 4.17 -9.92
N TYR A 25 12.56 4.08 -8.74
CA TYR A 25 11.74 2.95 -8.31
C TYR A 25 10.28 3.35 -8.06
N PRO A 26 9.42 3.31 -9.10
CA PRO A 26 8.02 3.66 -8.96
C PRO A 26 7.23 2.54 -8.27
N VAL A 27 6.33 2.94 -7.39
CA VAL A 27 5.42 2.08 -6.64
C VAL A 27 4.04 2.73 -6.62
N ALA A 28 3.00 1.93 -6.87
CA ALA A 28 1.61 2.31 -6.69
C ALA A 28 0.96 1.42 -5.64
N ALA A 29 -0.05 1.94 -4.94
CA ALA A 29 -0.86 1.17 -4.02
C ALA A 29 -2.32 1.57 -4.13
N VAL A 30 -3.19 0.59 -3.90
CA VAL A 30 -4.64 0.80 -3.79
C VAL A 30 -5.11 0.17 -2.49
N VAL A 31 -5.90 0.91 -1.74
CA VAL A 31 -6.58 0.48 -0.52
C VAL A 31 -8.07 0.41 -0.82
N ARG A 32 -8.71 -0.73 -0.52
CA ARG A 32 -10.16 -0.85 -0.48
C ARG A 32 -10.64 -0.64 0.94
N SER A 33 -11.56 0.29 1.14
CA SER A 33 -12.17 0.50 2.45
C SER A 33 -13.22 -0.55 2.80
N SER A 34 -13.68 -0.60 4.05
CA SER A 34 -14.79 -1.46 4.48
C SER A 34 -16.12 -1.15 3.77
N ARG A 35 -16.26 0.06 3.21
CA ARG A 35 -17.41 0.46 2.37
C ARG A 35 -17.27 0.08 0.89
N GLY A 36 -16.13 -0.51 0.50
CA GLY A 36 -15.86 -0.96 -0.86
C GLY A 36 -15.25 0.10 -1.78
N ASN A 37 -15.00 1.32 -1.29
CA ASN A 37 -14.39 2.39 -2.08
C ASN A 37 -12.89 2.14 -2.26
N LEU A 38 -12.36 2.51 -3.43
CA LEU A 38 -10.94 2.34 -3.76
C LEU A 38 -10.21 3.68 -3.65
N TYR A 39 -9.08 3.67 -2.95
CA TYR A 39 -8.22 4.82 -2.73
C TYR A 39 -6.80 4.49 -3.20
N GLY A 40 -6.27 5.31 -4.10
CA GLY A 40 -4.99 5.12 -4.75
C GLY A 40 -3.90 6.05 -4.23
N GLY A 41 -2.67 5.56 -4.25
CA GLY A 41 -1.48 6.34 -3.89
C GLY A 41 -0.27 5.89 -4.69
N VAL A 42 0.71 6.77 -4.76
CA VAL A 42 2.02 6.53 -5.40
C VAL A 42 3.12 6.99 -4.46
N ASN A 43 4.34 6.46 -4.63
CA ASN A 43 5.46 7.04 -3.92
C ASN A 43 5.83 8.41 -4.49
N VAL A 44 6.12 9.33 -3.58
CA VAL A 44 6.55 10.70 -3.88
C VAL A 44 7.81 10.97 -3.10
N GLU A 45 8.92 11.09 -3.82
CA GLU A 45 10.23 11.33 -3.24
C GLU A 45 10.51 12.82 -3.05
N ASN A 46 11.48 13.10 -2.19
CA ASN A 46 11.95 14.45 -1.93
C ASN A 46 13.47 14.45 -1.78
N ALA A 47 14.14 15.54 -2.17
CA ALA A 47 15.59 15.73 -1.97
C ALA A 47 16.00 15.53 -0.51
N ALA A 48 15.16 15.94 0.45
CA ALA A 48 15.29 15.56 1.84
C ALA A 48 14.58 14.22 2.06
N TYR A 49 15.33 13.11 1.92
CA TYR A 49 14.77 11.75 1.86
C TYR A 49 13.75 11.38 2.96
N PRO A 50 13.88 11.81 4.23
CA PRO A 50 12.87 11.54 5.26
C PRO A 50 11.48 12.14 4.99
N LEU A 51 11.39 13.12 4.08
CA LEU A 51 10.13 13.74 3.65
C LEU A 51 9.44 12.95 2.53
N SER A 52 10.11 11.96 1.94
CA SER A 52 9.49 11.06 0.96
C SER A 52 8.31 10.29 1.58
N ARG A 53 7.36 9.90 0.74
CA ARG A 53 6.20 9.10 1.14
C ARG A 53 6.05 7.88 0.25
N CYS A 54 5.73 6.75 0.88
CA CYS A 54 5.44 5.50 0.19
C CYS A 54 4.01 5.50 -0.37
N ALA A 55 3.76 4.66 -1.36
CA ALA A 55 2.48 4.59 -2.06
C ALA A 55 1.33 4.19 -1.13
N GLU A 56 1.57 3.24 -0.22
CA GLU A 56 0.58 2.71 0.72
C GLU A 56 0.17 3.80 1.71
N GLN A 57 1.14 4.59 2.19
CA GLN A 57 0.83 5.75 3.04
C GLN A 57 0.00 6.76 2.27
N ALA A 58 0.37 7.10 1.03
CA ALA A 58 -0.40 8.04 0.20
C ALA A 58 -1.86 7.57 -0.02
N ALA A 59 -2.08 6.28 -0.27
CA ALA A 59 -3.41 5.70 -0.42
C ALA A 59 -4.22 5.80 0.88
N VAL A 60 -3.60 5.53 2.04
CA VAL A 60 -4.24 5.71 3.35
C VAL A 60 -4.57 7.17 3.61
N LEU A 61 -3.66 8.10 3.31
CA LEU A 61 -3.91 9.55 3.44
C LEU A 61 -5.12 9.97 2.60
N GLN A 62 -5.25 9.46 1.37
CA GLN A 62 -6.40 9.74 0.52
C GLN A 62 -7.70 9.19 1.13
N MET A 63 -7.72 7.93 1.57
CA MET A 63 -8.88 7.32 2.22
C MET A 63 -9.35 8.11 3.44
N VAL A 64 -8.40 8.49 4.31
CA VAL A 64 -8.70 9.26 5.53
C VAL A 64 -9.20 10.66 5.19
N SER A 65 -8.62 11.30 4.17
CA SER A 65 -9.08 12.62 3.68
C SER A 65 -10.49 12.56 3.09
N ALA A 66 -10.90 11.41 2.54
CA ALA A 66 -12.26 11.14 2.07
C ALA A 66 -13.24 10.78 3.21
N GLY A 67 -12.78 10.72 4.46
CA GLY A 67 -13.61 10.47 5.64
C GLY A 67 -13.71 9.01 6.07
N GLU A 68 -13.00 8.10 5.42
CA GLU A 68 -13.01 6.66 5.73
C GLU A 68 -11.76 6.23 6.51
N ARG A 69 -11.90 5.26 7.43
CA ARG A 69 -10.83 4.88 8.37
C ARG A 69 -10.68 3.38 8.59
N GLU A 70 -11.30 2.57 7.74
CA GLU A 70 -11.29 1.11 7.86
C GLU A 70 -10.91 0.50 6.52
N ILE A 71 -9.85 -0.28 6.53
CA ILE A 71 -9.28 -0.96 5.35
C ILE A 71 -9.75 -2.41 5.34
N ALA A 72 -10.32 -2.84 4.22
CA ALA A 72 -10.68 -4.22 3.96
C ALA A 72 -9.54 -4.99 3.26
N GLU A 73 -8.85 -4.35 2.32
CA GLU A 73 -7.90 -5.03 1.42
C GLU A 73 -6.88 -4.04 0.83
N VAL A 74 -5.67 -4.50 0.54
CA VAL A 74 -4.56 -3.68 0.03
C VAL A 74 -3.88 -4.35 -1.17
N TRP A 75 -3.62 -3.59 -2.22
CA TRP A 75 -2.76 -3.99 -3.33
C TRP A 75 -1.59 -3.03 -3.48
N VAL A 76 -0.42 -3.56 -3.76
CA VAL A 76 0.81 -2.81 -4.03
C VAL A 76 1.37 -3.31 -5.36
N LEU A 77 1.71 -2.40 -6.26
CA LEU A 77 2.36 -2.70 -7.53
C LEU A 77 3.71 -2.00 -7.56
N SER A 78 4.77 -2.78 -7.77
CA SER A 78 6.12 -2.28 -7.97
C SER A 78 6.64 -2.62 -9.37
N ARG A 79 7.59 -1.82 -9.86
CA ARG A 79 8.32 -2.14 -11.09
C ARG A 79 9.40 -3.21 -10.84
N GLY A 80 9.57 -4.12 -11.79
CA GLY A 80 10.60 -5.19 -11.75
C GLY A 80 10.04 -6.57 -12.06
N GLU A 81 10.77 -7.62 -11.68
CA GLU A 81 10.30 -9.02 -11.77
C GLU A 81 9.67 -9.49 -10.45
N ALA A 82 10.33 -9.26 -9.31
CA ALA A 82 9.83 -9.63 -7.99
C ALA A 82 8.90 -8.56 -7.39
N PRO A 83 7.82 -8.96 -6.70
CA PRO A 83 6.94 -8.02 -6.01
C PRO A 83 7.61 -7.44 -4.77
N ALA A 84 7.55 -6.12 -4.59
CA ALA A 84 7.98 -5.47 -3.37
C ALA A 84 6.91 -5.60 -2.28
N THR A 85 7.35 -5.87 -1.04
CA THR A 85 6.45 -5.84 0.12
C THR A 85 6.44 -4.46 0.76
N PRO A 86 5.35 -4.07 1.46
CA PRO A 86 5.31 -2.82 2.20
C PRO A 86 6.49 -2.66 3.15
N CYS A 87 7.05 -1.46 3.22
CA CYS A 87 8.13 -1.16 4.19
C CYS A 87 7.58 -1.20 5.63
N GLY A 88 8.47 -1.29 6.63
CA GLY A 88 8.05 -1.37 8.04
C GLY A 88 7.11 -0.24 8.48
N GLY A 89 7.37 0.99 8.02
CA GLY A 89 6.51 2.14 8.29
C GLY A 89 5.12 2.01 7.65
N CYS A 90 5.04 1.52 6.41
CA CYS A 90 3.75 1.25 5.75
C CYS A 90 2.97 0.16 6.47
N ARG A 91 3.63 -0.93 6.88
CA ARG A 91 2.98 -2.01 7.64
C ARG A 91 2.34 -1.47 8.92
N GLN A 92 3.06 -0.62 9.65
CA GLN A 92 2.55 -0.01 10.87
C GLN A 92 1.37 0.94 10.58
N VAL A 93 1.46 1.78 9.55
CA VAL A 93 0.36 2.68 9.14
C VAL A 93 -0.88 1.87 8.73
N LEU A 94 -0.72 0.83 7.91
CA LEU A 94 -1.83 -0.05 7.52
C LEU A 94 -2.47 -0.72 8.74
N SER A 95 -1.66 -1.16 9.72
CA SER A 95 -2.17 -1.85 10.93
C SER A 95 -3.01 -0.97 11.86
N GLU A 96 -2.91 0.35 11.72
CA GLU A 96 -3.78 1.28 12.46
C GLU A 96 -5.22 1.27 11.91
N PHE A 97 -5.40 0.91 10.62
CA PHE A 97 -6.69 1.02 9.92
C PHE A 97 -7.22 -0.32 9.39
N ALA A 98 -6.43 -1.39 9.41
CA ALA A 98 -6.82 -2.71 8.94
C ALA A 98 -6.61 -3.79 10.02
N PRO A 99 -7.48 -4.81 10.08
CA PRO A 99 -7.27 -5.95 10.95
C PRO A 99 -6.06 -6.81 10.49
N PRO A 100 -5.48 -7.64 11.36
CA PRO A 100 -4.32 -8.48 11.00
C PRO A 100 -4.64 -9.53 9.91
N TRP A 101 -5.92 -9.87 9.69
CA TRP A 101 -6.34 -10.77 8.61
C TRP A 101 -6.64 -10.04 7.29
N ALA A 102 -6.50 -8.71 7.22
CA ALA A 102 -6.70 -7.96 5.98
C ALA A 102 -5.73 -8.48 4.89
N PRO A 103 -6.23 -8.86 3.69
CA PRO A 103 -5.37 -9.34 2.62
C PRO A 103 -4.46 -8.22 2.08
N VAL A 104 -3.22 -8.58 1.78
CA VAL A 104 -2.23 -7.73 1.15
C VAL A 104 -1.67 -8.45 -0.08
N HIS A 105 -1.85 -7.83 -1.24
CA HIS A 105 -1.44 -8.36 -2.54
C HIS A 105 -0.28 -7.53 -3.07
N CYS A 106 0.91 -8.11 -3.08
CA CYS A 106 2.10 -7.48 -3.65
C CYS A 106 2.29 -8.01 -5.06
N LEU A 107 2.26 -7.11 -6.04
CA LEU A 107 2.31 -7.41 -7.46
C LEU A 107 3.53 -6.73 -8.09
N SER A 108 3.98 -7.31 -9.19
CA SER A 108 5.12 -6.83 -9.95
C SER A 108 4.74 -6.67 -11.41
N THR A 109 5.28 -5.65 -12.08
CA THR A 109 5.09 -5.46 -13.53
C THR A 109 5.59 -6.64 -14.36
N GLY A 110 6.56 -7.41 -13.85
CA GLY A 110 7.10 -8.62 -14.46
C GLY A 110 6.30 -9.89 -14.16
N GLY A 111 5.12 -9.77 -13.54
CA GLY A 111 4.21 -10.89 -13.28
C GLY A 111 4.47 -11.65 -11.97
N GLY A 112 5.47 -11.25 -11.17
CA GLY A 112 5.64 -11.79 -9.83
C GLY A 112 4.51 -11.36 -8.89
N GLU A 113 4.00 -12.30 -8.10
CA GLU A 113 2.91 -12.06 -7.15
C GLU A 113 3.23 -12.68 -5.77
N LEU A 114 2.86 -11.95 -4.71
CA LEU A 114 2.84 -12.45 -3.35
C LEU A 114 1.51 -12.05 -2.70
N HIS A 115 0.77 -13.05 -2.23
CA HIS A 115 -0.46 -12.84 -1.47
C HIS A 115 -0.25 -13.25 -0.03
N THR A 116 -0.56 -12.34 0.88
CA THR A 116 -0.35 -12.53 2.32
C THR A 116 -1.40 -11.74 3.09
N THR A 117 -1.28 -11.69 4.41
CA THR A 117 -2.09 -10.83 5.27
C THR A 117 -1.23 -9.80 5.99
N LEU A 118 -1.86 -8.74 6.47
CA LEU A 118 -1.16 -7.71 7.21
C LEU A 118 -0.46 -8.24 8.48
N GLY A 119 -1.09 -9.20 9.18
CA GLY A 119 -0.52 -9.83 10.38
C GLY A 119 0.65 -10.76 10.08
N GLN A 120 0.72 -11.35 8.88
CA GLN A 120 1.91 -12.09 8.44
C GLN A 120 3.07 -11.14 8.11
N LEU A 121 2.77 -9.95 7.58
CA LEU A 121 3.78 -8.92 7.32
C LEU A 121 4.24 -8.21 8.60
N LEU A 122 3.39 -8.08 9.61
CA LEU A 122 3.68 -7.40 10.88
C LEU A 122 3.17 -8.21 12.08
N PRO A 123 3.84 -9.33 12.40
CA PRO A 123 3.49 -10.11 13.58
C PRO A 123 3.77 -9.29 14.85
N HIS A 124 2.91 -9.44 15.86
CA HIS A 124 3.02 -8.73 17.13
C HIS A 124 3.08 -7.20 16.97
N ALA A 125 2.30 -6.66 16.03
CA ALA A 125 2.24 -5.22 15.74
C ALA A 125 2.03 -4.38 17.00
N PHE A 126 2.82 -3.31 17.12
CA PHE A 126 2.56 -2.28 18.13
C PHE A 126 1.21 -1.63 17.86
N SER A 127 0.47 -1.31 18.92
CA SER A 127 -0.90 -0.81 18.82
C SER A 127 -1.27 0.04 20.02
N ARG A 128 -2.43 0.70 19.95
CA ARG A 128 -2.97 1.51 21.05
C ARG A 128 -3.07 0.77 22.39
N ASN A 129 -3.19 -0.55 22.37
CA ASN A 129 -3.25 -1.37 23.59
C ASN A 129 -1.92 -1.36 24.37
N HIS A 130 -0.79 -1.07 23.73
CA HIS A 130 0.52 -0.97 24.36
C HIS A 130 0.82 0.41 24.96
N LEU A 131 -0.02 1.41 24.66
CA LEU A 131 0.13 2.79 25.16
C LEU A 131 -0.66 3.04 26.45
N ARG A 132 -1.25 1.99 27.02
CA ARG A 132 -2.12 2.05 28.20
C ARG A 132 -1.47 1.39 29.40
#